data_AF-A0A0M2U201-F1
#
_entry.id   AF-A0A0M2U201-F1
#
_cell.length_a   1.000
_cell.length_b   1.000
_cell.length_c   1.000
_cell.angle_alpha   90.00
_cell.angle_beta   90.00
_cell.angle_gamma   90.00
#
_symmetry.space_group_name_H-M   'P 1'
#
loop_
_entity.id
_entity.type
_entity.pdbx_description
1 polymer ?
#
loop_
_entity_poly.entity_id
_entity_poly.type
_entity_poly.pdbx_seq_one_letter_code
_entity_poly.pdbx_strand_id
1 'polypeptide(L)' 'MMHQEIQQCIDRCTKTAQMIRGITNNMVDHRARLALAEADRHIEMCIHDCLDAKEMAKS' A
#
# COMPACT_ATOMS: atom_id res chain seq x y z
N MET A 1 6.63 -2.53 21.10
CA MET A 1 6.30 -3.64 20.19
C MET A 1 5.25 -3.18 19.17
N MET A 2 4.02 -2.86 19.59
CA MET A 2 2.93 -2.36 18.72
C MET A 2 3.31 -1.21 17.78
N HIS A 3 4.02 -0.19 18.27
CA HIS A 3 4.48 0.94 17.43
C HIS A 3 5.45 0.51 16.31
N GLN A 4 6.29 -0.50 16.56
CA GLN A 4 7.21 -1.02 15.55
C GLN A 4 6.46 -1.87 14.51
N GLU A 5 5.47 -2.65 14.94
CA GLU A 5 4.61 -3.45 14.04
C GLU A 5 3.77 -2.55 13.13
N ILE A 6 3.21 -1.46 13.67
CA ILE A 6 2.49 -0.46 12.87
C ILE A 6 3.42 0.23 11.86
N GLN A 7 4.65 0.57 12.26
CA GLN A 7 5.60 1.15 11.30
C GLN A 7 6.00 0.15 10.20
N GLN A 8 6.18 -1.14 10.54
CA GLN A 8 6.41 -2.19 9.56
C GLN A 8 5.23 -2.38 8.59
N CYS A 9 3.99 -2.21 9.07
CA CYS A 9 2.77 -2.20 8.24
C CYS A 9 2.85 -1.11 7.16
N ILE A 10 3.13 0.13 7.59
CA ILE A 10 3.29 1.29 6.70
C ILE A 10 4.39 1.00 5.67
N ASP A 11 5.58 0.62 6.12
CA ASP A 11 6.73 0.40 5.25
C ASP A 11 6.46 -0.70 4.21
N ARG A 12 5.81 -1.79 4.63
CA ARG A 12 5.43 -2.90 3.74
C ARG A 12 4.41 -2.46 2.69
N CYS A 13 3.36 -1.76 3.09
CA CYS A 13 2.33 -1.33 2.13
C CYS A 13 2.88 -0.24 1.19
N THR A 14 3.65 0.74 1.68
CA THR A 14 4.34 1.72 0.82
C THR A 14 5.27 1.06 -0.19
N LYS A 15 6.10 0.08 0.22
CA LYS A 15 6.99 -0.65 -0.70
C LYS A 15 6.21 -1.43 -1.75
N THR A 16 5.10 -2.04 -1.36
CA THR A 16 4.24 -2.80 -2.28
C THR A 16 3.58 -1.86 -3.30
N ALA A 17 3.08 -0.70 -2.88
CA ALA A 17 2.49 0.30 -3.77
C ALA A 17 3.51 0.79 -4.82
N GLN A 18 4.74 1.12 -4.38
CA GLN A 18 5.81 1.50 -5.30
C GLN A 18 6.13 0.42 -6.33
N MET A 19 6.13 -0.85 -5.90
CA MET A 19 6.33 -1.98 -6.81
C MET A 19 5.19 -2.10 -7.82
N ILE A 20 3.93 -2.05 -7.38
CA ILE A 20 2.78 -2.13 -8.27
C ILE A 20 2.80 -0.99 -9.28
N ARG A 21 2.99 0.26 -8.84
CA ARG A 21 3.08 1.41 -9.76
C ARG A 21 4.20 1.24 -10.79
N GLY A 22 5.35 0.71 -10.38
CA GLY A 22 6.45 0.38 -11.28
C GLY A 22 6.06 -0.65 -12.35
N ILE A 23 5.30 -1.67 -11.99
CA ILE A 23 4.79 -2.69 -12.94
C ILE A 23 3.71 -2.07 -13.85
N THR A 24 2.74 -1.36 -13.28
CA THR A 24 1.61 -0.74 -14.00
C THR A 24 2.09 0.19 -15.10
N ASN A 25 3.10 1.02 -14.82
CA ASN A 25 3.65 1.99 -15.77
C ASN A 25 4.28 1.32 -17.02
N ASN A 26 4.76 0.09 -16.88
CA ASN A 26 5.37 -0.67 -17.97
C ASN A 26 4.40 -1.68 -18.60
N MET A 27 3.15 -1.77 -18.12
CA MET A 27 2.20 -2.78 -18.54
C MET A 27 1.50 -2.38 -19.84
N VAL A 28 1.83 -3.05 -20.94
CA VAL A 28 1.21 -2.82 -22.26
C VAL A 28 -0.24 -3.29 -22.31
N ASP A 29 -0.52 -4.44 -21.69
CA ASP A 29 -1.87 -5.01 -21.67
C ASP A 29 -2.83 -4.15 -20.83
N HIS A 30 -3.92 -3.70 -21.45
CA HIS A 30 -4.86 -2.78 -20.82
C HIS A 30 -5.61 -3.42 -19.64
N ARG A 31 -5.99 -4.70 -19.77
CA ARG A 31 -6.74 -5.41 -18.73
C ARG A 31 -5.86 -5.65 -17.50
N ALA A 32 -4.61 -6.06 -17.71
CA ALA A 32 -3.62 -6.20 -16.65
C ALA A 32 -3.33 -4.86 -15.98
N ARG A 33 -3.23 -3.77 -16.75
CA ARG A 33 -3.04 -2.42 -16.20
C ARG A 33 -4.20 -1.99 -15.29
N LEU A 34 -5.46 -2.26 -15.69
CA LEU A 34 -6.62 -1.99 -14.86
C LEU A 34 -6.62 -2.82 -13.57
N ALA A 35 -6.30 -4.11 -13.66
CA ALA A 35 -6.20 -4.96 -12.48
C ALA A 35 -5.11 -4.48 -11.51
N LEU A 36 -3.96 -4.03 -12.02
CA LEU A 36 -2.89 -3.46 -11.20
C LEU A 36 -3.26 -2.10 -10.60
N ALA A 37 -4.03 -1.27 -11.31
CA ALA A 37 -4.54 -0.01 -10.76
C ALA A 37 -5.51 -0.25 -9.59
N GLU A 38 -6.37 -1.26 -9.70
CA GLU A 38 -7.24 -1.67 -8.58
C GLU A 38 -6.42 -2.22 -7.41
N ALA A 39 -5.38 -3.03 -7.69
CA ALA A 39 -4.47 -3.50 -6.65
C ALA A 39 -3.73 -2.35 -5.95
N ASP A 40 -3.27 -1.33 -6.69
CA ASP A 40 -2.66 -0.11 -6.11
C ASP A 40 -3.64 0.60 -5.18
N ARG A 41 -4.91 0.75 -5.59
CA ARG A 41 -5.97 1.31 -4.73
C ARG A 41 -6.14 0.53 -3.43
N HIS A 42 -6.11 -0.80 -3.46
CA HIS A 42 -6.19 -1.61 -2.25
C HIS A 42 -4.98 -1.43 -1.33
N ILE A 43 -3.79 -1.22 -1.89
CA ILE A 43 -2.59 -0.96 -1.07
C ILE A 43 -2.64 0.44 -0.46
N GLU A 44 -3.14 1.45 -1.17
CA GLU A 44 -3.35 2.77 -0.58
C GLU A 44 -4.32 2.72 0.61
N MET A 45 -5.37 1.88 0.54
CA MET A 45 -6.23 1.62 1.71
C MET A 45 -5.46 0.97 2.87
N CYS A 46 -4.59 -0.02 2.59
CA CYS A 46 -3.71 -0.58 3.63
C CYS A 46 -2.87 0.50 4.33
N ILE A 47 -2.27 1.42 3.56
CA ILE A 47 -1.44 2.49 4.13
C ILE A 47 -2.27 3.36 5.07
N HIS A 48 -3.48 3.75 4.66
CA HIS A 48 -4.39 4.52 5.50
C HIS A 48 -4.75 3.77 6.79
N ASP A 49 -5.12 2.50 6.71
CA ASP A 49 -5.46 1.71 7.89
C ASP A 49 -4.27 1.60 8.87
N CYS A 50 -3.04 1.43 8.37
CA CYS A 50 -1.84 1.42 9.23
C CYS A 50 -1.60 2.81 9.87
N LEU A 51 -1.87 3.91 9.15
CA LEU A 51 -1.73 5.27 9.67
C LEU A 51 -2.79 5.58 10.74
N ASP A 52 -4.03 5.17 10.51
CA ASP A 52 -5.12 5.31 11.49
C ASP A 52 -4.79 4.54 12.77
N ALA A 53 -4.32 3.30 12.64
CA ALA A 53 -3.84 2.52 13.78
C ALA A 53 -2.69 3.21 14.53
N LYS A 54 -1.79 3.89 13.81
CA LYS A 54 -0.69 4.67 14.40
C LYS A 54 -1.21 5.85 15.23
N GLU A 55 -2.21 6.57 14.74
CA GLU A 55 -2.81 7.69 15.47
C GLU A 55 -3.59 7.20 16.69
N MET A 56 -4.34 6.09 16.56
CA MET A 56 -5.03 5.46 17.68
C MET A 56 -4.05 4.97 18.77
N ALA A 57 -2.89 4.46 18.38
CA ALA A 57 -1.86 3.99 19.31
C ALA A 57 -1.17 5.11 20.12
N LYS A 58 -1.29 6.37 19.67
CA LYS A 58 -0.79 7.55 20.38
C LYS A 58 -1.80 8.09 21.41
N SER A 59 -3.07 7.71 21.28
CA SER A 59 -4.17 8.13 22.15
C SER A 59 -4.22 7.31 23.44
#